data_AF-A0A7G6Y4B8-F1
#
_entry.id   AF-A0A7G6Y4B8-F1
#
_cell.length_a   1.000
_cell.length_b   1.000
_cell.length_c   1.000
_cell.angle_alpha   90.00
_cell.angle_beta   90.00
_cell.angle_gamma   90.00
#
_symmetry.space_group_name_H-M   'P 1'
#
loop_
_entity.id
_entity.type
_entity.pdbx_description
1 polymer ?
#
loop_
_entity_poly.entity_id
_entity_poly.type
_entity_poly.pdbx_seq_one_letter_code
_entity_poly.pdbx_strand_id
1 'polypeptide(L)'
;MARFARRNKWFLLVVVAPTLLLATYLYALASNQYVSEAHFLVRTQGGTTAAPASGIGAALGLGGAAGGAASGEAQSVSDYLTSHDVVDTLQKRLDLVKLFRRPEADIGSRLPMESPTPEYLLRYYQKQVDVYYDTDTGITTLKARAFRPDDAYRLTSTLLMLGEQRVNEINIRGFADAVALSRRQLDEAERALGQVQTQMTRFRQSERDVDPAGTAQAQIALVSRLSQELSAARAQLATTQALIGGASPQVEALQQQIRSLERQLAAQNGRLTGGSSTIAAGLGGYERLRIQQELLAKRYEAASASYEAARQNAVRQQLYVARIVEPNRPVKSLYPKRALTLLTVFCGLLVVYAIGWLIAAGVREHAA
;
A
#
# COMPACT_ATOMS: atom_id res chain seq x y z
N MET A 1 -46.77 -4.85 59.18
CA MET A 1 -46.10 -5.33 57.95
C MET A 1 -46.62 -6.66 57.41
N ALA A 2 -46.95 -7.66 58.25
CA ALA A 2 -47.41 -8.99 57.78
C ALA A 2 -48.72 -9.00 56.96
N ARG A 3 -49.66 -8.06 57.20
CA ARG A 3 -50.91 -7.93 56.42
C ARG A 3 -50.71 -7.35 55.01
N PHE A 4 -49.73 -6.45 54.83
CA PHE A 4 -49.37 -5.89 53.51
C PHE A 4 -48.66 -6.93 52.64
N ALA A 5 -47.74 -7.71 53.25
CA ALA A 5 -47.06 -8.81 52.59
C ALA A 5 -48.01 -9.93 52.14
N ARG A 6 -49.11 -10.19 52.87
CA ARG A 6 -50.14 -11.18 52.46
C ARG A 6 -51.03 -10.71 51.30
N ARG A 7 -51.24 -9.40 51.13
CA ARG A 7 -52.10 -8.84 50.07
C ARG A 7 -51.35 -8.63 48.75
N ASN A 8 -50.05 -8.35 48.82
CA ASN A 8 -49.18 -8.12 47.67
C ASN A 8 -48.13 -9.23 47.48
N LYS A 9 -48.48 -10.50 47.77
CA LYS A 9 -47.57 -11.64 47.64
C LYS A 9 -46.96 -11.77 46.24
N TRP A 10 -47.76 -11.50 45.21
CA TRP A 10 -47.33 -11.53 43.81
C TRP A 10 -46.29 -10.44 43.52
N PHE A 11 -46.45 -9.24 44.07
CA PHE A 11 -45.44 -8.17 43.95
C PHE A 11 -44.12 -8.56 44.61
N LEU A 12 -44.19 -9.11 45.83
CA LEU A 12 -43.01 -9.53 46.57
C LEU A 12 -42.27 -10.69 45.88
N LEU A 13 -43.00 -11.66 45.30
CA LEU A 13 -42.40 -12.78 44.58
C LEU A 13 -41.87 -12.40 43.19
N VAL A 14 -42.54 -11.50 42.47
CA VAL A 14 -42.18 -11.18 41.07
C VAL A 14 -41.15 -10.04 40.99
N VAL A 15 -41.15 -9.10 41.94
CA VAL A 15 -40.24 -7.94 41.89
C VAL A 15 -39.17 -8.04 42.97
N VAL A 16 -39.56 -8.24 44.24
CA VAL A 16 -38.61 -8.14 45.36
C VAL A 16 -37.72 -9.37 45.47
N ALA A 17 -38.26 -10.58 45.30
CA ALA A 17 -37.46 -11.80 45.37
C ALA A 17 -36.37 -11.87 44.28
N PRO A 18 -36.66 -11.69 42.96
CA PRO A 18 -35.62 -11.74 41.94
C PRO A 18 -34.64 -10.56 42.00
N THR A 19 -35.06 -9.36 42.44
CA THR A 19 -34.10 -8.26 42.65
C THR A 19 -33.19 -8.50 43.83
N LEU A 20 -33.69 -9.09 44.93
CA LEU A 20 -32.87 -9.45 46.08
C LEU A 20 -31.91 -10.60 45.77
N LEU A 21 -32.34 -11.58 44.96
CA LEU A 21 -31.49 -12.68 44.47
C LEU A 21 -30.40 -12.16 43.52
N LEU A 22 -30.72 -11.19 42.65
CA LEU A 22 -29.73 -10.53 41.82
C LEU A 22 -28.77 -9.66 42.65
N ALA A 23 -29.27 -9.00 43.70
CA ALA A 23 -28.45 -8.19 44.60
C ALA A 23 -27.46 -9.04 45.40
N THR A 24 -27.89 -10.19 45.92
CA THR A 24 -27.01 -11.13 46.61
C THR A 24 -25.96 -11.68 45.63
N TYR A 25 -26.34 -12.04 44.40
CA TYR A 25 -25.36 -12.46 43.39
C TYR A 25 -24.34 -11.35 43.07
N LEU A 26 -24.80 -10.13 42.80
CA LEU A 26 -23.93 -9.02 42.40
C LEU A 26 -23.00 -8.52 43.52
N TYR A 27 -23.42 -8.58 44.78
CA TYR A 27 -22.62 -8.10 45.91
C TYR A 27 -21.80 -9.20 46.59
N ALA A 28 -22.28 -10.46 46.61
CA ALA A 28 -21.59 -11.55 47.30
C ALA A 28 -20.72 -12.41 46.36
N LEU A 29 -21.10 -12.57 45.08
CA LEU A 29 -20.45 -13.50 44.16
C LEU A 29 -19.74 -12.82 42.98
N ALA A 30 -20.31 -11.74 42.43
CA ALA A 30 -19.80 -11.16 41.20
C ALA A 30 -18.37 -10.59 41.38
N SER A 31 -17.43 -11.19 40.64
CA SER A 31 -16.03 -10.81 40.61
C SER A 31 -15.83 -9.38 40.11
N ASN A 32 -14.95 -8.65 40.78
CA ASN A 32 -14.49 -7.33 40.36
C ASN A 32 -13.71 -7.43 39.06
N GLN A 33 -14.04 -6.57 38.09
CA GLN A 33 -13.35 -6.45 36.81
C GLN A 33 -12.71 -5.06 36.71
N TYR A 34 -11.42 -5.07 36.42
CA TYR A 34 -10.59 -3.91 36.26
C TYR A 34 -10.38 -3.62 34.77
N VAL A 35 -10.41 -2.34 34.39
CA VAL A 35 -10.28 -1.89 33.01
C VAL A 35 -8.98 -1.11 32.89
N SER A 36 -8.10 -1.52 31.99
CA SER A 36 -6.96 -0.71 31.58
C SER A 36 -7.23 -0.17 30.17
N GLU A 37 -7.06 1.14 29.99
CA GLU A 37 -7.33 1.83 28.73
C GLU A 37 -6.06 2.45 28.14
N ALA A 38 -5.97 2.44 26.82
CA ALA A 38 -4.91 3.09 26.07
C ALA A 38 -5.52 3.78 24.84
N HIS A 39 -4.96 4.93 24.49
CA HIS A 39 -5.38 5.70 23.32
C HIS A 39 -4.19 5.88 22.41
N PHE A 40 -4.34 5.53 21.15
CA PHE A 40 -3.28 5.68 20.16
C PHE A 40 -3.84 6.16 18.83
N LEU A 41 -2.95 6.70 18.02
CA LEU A 41 -3.25 7.28 16.72
C LEU A 41 -2.26 6.74 15.70
N VAL A 42 -2.76 6.30 14.55
CA VAL A 42 -1.91 5.88 13.43
C VAL A 42 -1.74 7.07 12.49
N ARG A 43 -0.51 7.51 12.27
CA ARG A 43 -0.19 8.64 11.37
C ARG A 43 0.89 8.27 10.38
N THR A 44 0.87 8.91 9.22
CA THR A 44 1.97 8.87 8.25
C THR A 44 2.92 10.05 8.48
N GLN A 45 4.23 9.84 8.29
CA GLN A 45 5.26 10.85 8.56
C GLN A 45 5.23 12.07 7.60
N GLY A 46 4.51 11.97 6.49
CA GLY A 46 4.29 13.05 5.53
C GLY A 46 2.90 13.67 5.63
N GLY A 47 2.45 13.98 6.87
CA GLY A 47 1.12 14.50 7.18
C GLY A 47 0.50 15.31 6.04
N THR A 48 -0.39 14.66 5.28
CA THR A 48 -1.28 15.38 4.39
C THR A 48 -2.27 16.09 5.30
N THR A 49 -1.92 17.29 5.76
CA THR A 49 -2.89 18.37 5.59
C THR A 49 -3.29 18.27 4.13
N ALA A 50 -4.46 17.69 3.88
CA ALA A 50 -5.10 17.81 2.61
C ALA A 50 -5.11 19.32 2.34
N ALA A 51 -4.22 19.80 1.48
CA ALA A 51 -4.52 21.01 0.78
C ALA A 51 -5.90 20.72 0.18
N PRO A 52 -6.95 21.49 0.52
CA PRO A 52 -8.22 21.30 -0.15
C PRO A 52 -7.87 21.37 -1.62
N ALA A 53 -8.17 20.31 -2.36
CA ALA A 53 -8.00 20.31 -3.80
C ALA A 53 -8.97 21.35 -4.35
N SER A 54 -8.53 22.61 -4.34
CA SER A 54 -9.25 23.76 -4.91
C SER A 54 -9.11 23.63 -6.42
N GLY A 55 -9.93 22.75 -7.00
CA GLY A 55 -9.93 22.47 -8.42
C GLY A 55 -11.05 21.52 -8.81
N ILE A 56 -11.40 21.56 -10.09
CA ILE A 56 -12.46 20.77 -10.73
C ILE A 56 -12.28 19.24 -10.48
N GLY A 57 -11.08 18.77 -10.13
CA GLY A 57 -10.80 17.39 -9.73
C GLY A 57 -11.49 16.93 -8.44
N ALA A 58 -11.87 17.84 -7.52
CA ALA A 58 -12.68 17.50 -6.34
C ALA A 58 -14.15 17.26 -6.69
N ALA A 59 -14.68 17.95 -7.71
CA ALA A 59 -16.06 17.77 -8.17
C ALA A 59 -16.26 16.46 -8.96
N LEU A 60 -15.19 15.90 -9.52
CA LEU A 60 -15.19 14.61 -10.23
C LEU A 60 -14.90 13.41 -9.32
N GLY A 61 -14.82 13.58 -7.99
CA GLY A 61 -14.60 12.49 -7.03
C GLY A 61 -13.18 11.92 -7.02
N LEU A 62 -12.25 12.48 -7.80
CA LEU A 62 -10.85 12.02 -7.91
C LEU A 62 -9.97 12.51 -6.74
N GLY A 63 -10.45 13.43 -5.91
CA GLY A 63 -9.72 13.98 -4.75
C GLY A 63 -9.81 13.17 -3.45
N GLY A 64 -10.58 12.07 -3.41
CA GLY A 64 -10.91 11.33 -2.18
C GLY A 64 -9.85 10.34 -1.66
N ALA A 65 -8.80 10.03 -2.44
CA ALA A 65 -7.93 8.89 -2.13
C ALA A 65 -6.85 9.16 -1.06
N ALA A 66 -6.45 10.42 -0.84
CA ALA A 66 -5.28 10.71 0.01
C ALA A 66 -5.60 10.84 1.51
N GLY A 67 -6.81 11.27 1.87
CA GLY A 67 -7.24 11.37 3.28
C GLY A 67 -7.76 10.06 3.88
N GLY A 68 -8.07 9.06 3.04
CA GLY A 68 -8.65 7.78 3.44
C GLY A 68 -7.63 6.65 3.71
N ALA A 69 -6.38 6.80 3.27
CA ALA A 69 -5.38 5.74 3.43
C ALA A 69 -5.00 5.54 4.91
N ALA A 70 -4.70 6.62 5.65
CA ALA A 70 -4.34 6.51 7.07
C ALA A 70 -5.52 6.04 7.95
N SER A 71 -6.76 6.40 7.60
CA SER A 71 -7.96 5.91 8.30
C SER A 71 -8.26 4.45 7.98
N GLY A 72 -8.04 4.01 6.74
CA GLY A 72 -8.12 2.59 6.36
C GLY A 72 -7.09 1.72 7.09
N GLU A 73 -5.85 2.20 7.21
CA GLU A 73 -4.80 1.48 7.96
C GLU A 73 -5.08 1.43 9.47
N ALA A 74 -5.57 2.53 10.06
CA ALA A 74 -6.00 2.54 11.46
C ALA A 74 -7.14 1.52 11.72
N GLN A 75 -8.11 1.44 10.81
CA GLN A 75 -9.18 0.46 10.85
C GLN A 75 -8.65 -0.98 10.70
N SER A 76 -7.69 -1.21 9.80
CA SER A 76 -7.06 -2.52 9.65
C SER A 76 -6.37 -2.99 10.94
N VAL A 77 -5.72 -2.08 11.67
CA VAL A 77 -5.13 -2.38 12.97
C VAL A 77 -6.22 -2.72 14.00
N SER A 78 -7.34 -2.00 14.03
CA SER A 78 -8.44 -2.36 14.95
C SER A 78 -9.07 -3.71 14.62
N ASP A 79 -9.21 -4.04 13.33
CA ASP A 79 -9.73 -5.34 12.90
C ASP A 79 -8.75 -6.46 13.26
N TYR A 80 -7.45 -6.23 13.12
CA TYR A 80 -6.42 -7.16 13.59
C TYR A 80 -6.50 -7.37 15.10
N LEU A 81 -6.63 -6.31 15.90
CA LEU A 81 -6.73 -6.41 17.37
C LEU A 81 -7.99 -7.14 17.86
N THR A 82 -9.00 -7.31 17.00
CA THR A 82 -10.23 -8.07 17.30
C THR A 82 -10.29 -9.43 16.59
N SER A 83 -9.24 -9.78 15.85
CA SER A 83 -9.14 -11.01 15.04
C SER A 83 -8.69 -12.23 15.83
N HIS A 84 -8.87 -13.40 15.23
CA HIS A 84 -8.38 -14.67 15.73
C HIS A 84 -6.85 -14.71 15.89
N ASP A 85 -6.11 -14.07 14.98
CA ASP A 85 -4.65 -14.11 14.95
C ASP A 85 -4.03 -13.43 16.19
N VAL A 86 -4.64 -12.34 16.66
CA VAL A 86 -4.23 -11.68 17.90
C VAL A 86 -4.52 -12.56 19.10
N VAL A 87 -5.66 -13.25 19.13
CA VAL A 87 -6.02 -14.16 20.23
C VAL A 87 -5.04 -15.33 20.32
N ASP A 88 -4.68 -15.95 19.19
CA ASP A 88 -3.67 -17.02 19.16
C ASP A 88 -2.30 -16.52 19.62
N THR A 89 -1.90 -15.32 19.16
CA THR A 89 -0.64 -14.69 19.58
C THR A 89 -0.62 -14.37 21.07
N LEU A 90 -1.72 -13.84 21.60
CA LEU A 90 -1.88 -13.56 23.03
C LEU A 90 -1.90 -14.84 23.85
N GLN A 91 -2.53 -15.90 23.37
CA GLN A 91 -2.51 -17.21 24.03
C GLN A 91 -1.08 -17.73 24.17
N LYS A 92 -0.25 -17.62 23.13
CA LYS A 92 1.17 -18.02 23.18
C LYS A 92 2.03 -17.15 24.10
N ARG A 93 1.76 -15.84 24.17
CA ARG A 93 2.60 -14.89 24.95
C ARG A 93 2.19 -14.75 26.42
N LEU A 94 0.89 -14.76 26.72
CA LEU A 94 0.35 -14.45 28.04
C LEU A 94 -0.43 -15.60 28.69
N ASP A 95 -0.67 -16.69 27.95
CA ASP A 95 -1.59 -17.75 28.35
C ASP A 95 -2.98 -17.17 28.72
N LEU A 96 -3.65 -16.68 27.69
CA LEU A 96 -4.90 -15.93 27.77
C LEU A 96 -6.01 -16.72 28.50
N VAL A 97 -6.06 -18.04 28.30
CA VAL A 97 -6.94 -18.96 29.02
C VAL A 97 -6.70 -18.89 30.53
N LYS A 98 -5.44 -18.96 30.97
CA LYS A 98 -5.10 -18.88 32.39
C LYS A 98 -5.41 -17.51 32.99
N LEU A 99 -5.19 -16.44 32.22
CA LEU A 99 -5.52 -15.06 32.62
C LEU A 99 -7.03 -14.88 32.85
N PHE A 100 -7.88 -15.49 32.01
CA PHE A 100 -9.33 -15.45 32.15
C PHE A 100 -9.92 -16.53 33.08
N ARG A 101 -9.10 -17.48 33.55
CA ARG A 101 -9.47 -18.54 34.52
C ARG A 101 -8.97 -18.31 35.94
N ARG A 102 -8.50 -17.10 36.25
CA ARG A 102 -8.04 -16.73 37.60
C ARG A 102 -9.05 -17.12 38.69
N PRO A 103 -8.58 -17.53 39.89
CA PRO A 103 -9.45 -17.99 40.96
C PRO A 103 -10.37 -16.89 41.52
N GLU A 104 -10.02 -15.62 41.31
CA GLU A 104 -10.88 -14.47 41.68
C GLU A 104 -12.07 -14.25 40.73
N ALA A 105 -12.11 -14.96 39.60
CA ALA A 105 -13.20 -14.87 38.63
C ALA A 105 -14.37 -15.76 39.06
N ASP A 106 -15.57 -15.17 39.12
CA ASP A 106 -16.80 -15.88 39.47
C ASP A 106 -17.20 -16.90 38.37
N ILE A 107 -17.92 -17.96 38.71
CA ILE A 107 -18.35 -19.04 37.82
C ILE A 107 -19.08 -18.50 36.58
N GLY A 108 -19.85 -17.41 36.73
CA GLY A 108 -20.56 -16.77 35.62
C GLY A 108 -19.72 -15.82 34.77
N SER A 109 -18.61 -15.28 35.29
CA SER A 109 -17.75 -14.35 34.57
C SER A 109 -16.49 -15.00 34.01
N ARG A 110 -16.01 -16.08 34.64
CA ARG A 110 -14.82 -16.83 34.27
C ARG A 110 -15.02 -17.57 32.96
N LEU A 111 -13.92 -17.82 32.25
CA LEU A 111 -13.91 -18.78 31.16
C LEU A 111 -14.17 -20.20 31.70
N PRO A 112 -15.26 -20.90 31.32
CA PRO A 112 -15.66 -22.15 31.97
C PRO A 112 -14.74 -23.33 31.60
N MET A 113 -14.24 -23.36 30.36
CA MET A 113 -13.51 -24.50 29.80
C MET A 113 -12.00 -24.29 29.90
N GLU A 114 -11.23 -25.35 30.18
CA GLU A 114 -9.76 -25.27 30.34
C GLU A 114 -9.05 -25.32 28.99
N SER A 115 -9.69 -25.95 28.02
CA SER A 115 -9.25 -25.99 26.64
C SER A 115 -10.46 -25.63 25.77
N PRO A 116 -10.83 -24.34 25.69
CA PRO A 116 -11.90 -23.89 24.80
C PRO A 116 -11.50 -24.08 23.34
N THR A 117 -12.48 -24.19 22.44
CA THR A 117 -12.20 -24.06 21.01
C THR A 117 -11.73 -22.63 20.71
N PRO A 118 -10.91 -22.42 19.66
CA PRO A 118 -10.39 -21.09 19.33
C PRO A 118 -11.49 -20.05 19.09
N GLU A 119 -12.62 -20.45 18.49
CA GLU A 119 -13.78 -19.58 18.24
C GLU A 119 -14.45 -19.15 19.56
N TYR A 120 -14.52 -20.06 20.53
CA TYR A 120 -15.09 -19.75 21.84
C TYR A 120 -14.20 -18.78 22.61
N LEU A 121 -12.88 -18.99 22.56
CA LEU A 121 -11.91 -18.09 23.18
C LEU A 121 -11.97 -16.69 22.55
N LEU A 122 -12.06 -16.60 21.22
CA LEU A 122 -12.23 -15.34 20.50
C LEU A 122 -13.51 -14.62 20.92
N ARG A 123 -14.65 -15.32 20.96
CA ARG A 123 -15.93 -14.74 21.37
C ARG A 123 -15.90 -14.26 22.82
N TYR A 124 -15.20 -14.95 23.71
CA TYR A 124 -15.00 -14.51 25.09
C TYR A 124 -14.08 -13.28 25.15
N TYR A 125 -12.97 -13.29 24.40
CA TYR A 125 -12.03 -12.19 24.29
C TYR A 125 -12.69 -10.91 23.80
N GLN A 126 -13.51 -10.97 22.74
CA GLN A 126 -14.25 -9.83 22.20
C GLN A 126 -15.28 -9.25 23.19
N LYS A 127 -15.67 -10.01 24.22
CA LYS A 127 -16.50 -9.49 25.32
C LYS A 127 -15.70 -8.81 26.42
N GLN A 128 -14.38 -8.95 26.45
CA GLN A 128 -13.48 -8.38 27.47
C GLN A 128 -12.62 -7.25 26.91
N VAL A 129 -12.33 -7.29 25.61
CA VAL A 129 -11.54 -6.27 24.91
C VAL A 129 -12.42 -5.54 23.92
N ASP A 130 -12.51 -4.24 24.10
CA ASP A 130 -13.23 -3.32 23.22
C ASP A 130 -12.19 -2.43 22.51
N VAL A 131 -12.19 -2.47 21.17
CA VAL A 131 -11.37 -1.60 20.33
C VAL A 131 -12.31 -0.73 19.53
N TYR A 132 -12.20 0.58 19.70
CA TYR A 132 -13.06 1.55 19.03
C TYR A 132 -12.21 2.58 18.29
N TYR A 133 -12.42 2.70 16.99
CA TYR A 133 -11.83 3.75 16.16
C TYR A 133 -12.83 4.88 15.98
N ASP A 134 -12.45 6.07 16.40
CA ASP A 134 -13.23 7.29 16.18
C ASP A 134 -12.81 7.93 14.85
N THR A 135 -13.72 7.95 13.87
CA THR A 135 -13.47 8.50 12.53
C THR A 135 -13.28 10.01 12.52
N ASP A 136 -13.82 10.73 13.51
CA ASP A 136 -13.77 12.19 13.59
C ASP A 136 -12.44 12.66 14.18
N THR A 137 -11.99 12.01 15.25
CA THR A 137 -10.72 12.34 15.91
C THR A 137 -9.52 11.54 15.39
N GLY A 138 -9.76 10.43 14.70
CA GLY A 138 -8.75 9.45 14.27
C GLY A 138 -8.18 8.62 15.42
N ILE A 139 -8.69 8.78 16.65
CA ILE A 139 -8.14 8.12 17.84
C ILE A 139 -8.71 6.70 17.96
N THR A 140 -7.82 5.72 18.09
CA THR A 140 -8.20 4.36 18.48
C THR A 140 -8.13 4.22 20.00
N THR A 141 -9.26 3.89 20.59
CA THR A 141 -9.41 3.60 22.01
C THR A 141 -9.42 2.10 22.23
N LEU A 142 -8.43 1.61 22.98
CA LEU A 142 -8.27 0.21 23.36
C LEU A 142 -8.61 0.06 24.84
N LYS A 143 -9.61 -0.76 25.17
CA LYS A 143 -9.99 -1.07 26.55
C LYS A 143 -9.95 -2.57 26.75
N ALA A 144 -9.15 -3.03 27.71
CA ALA A 144 -9.12 -4.44 28.08
C ALA A 144 -9.54 -4.63 29.54
N ARG A 145 -10.38 -5.64 29.75
CA ARG A 145 -10.89 -6.04 31.06
C ARG A 145 -10.19 -7.31 31.56
N ALA A 146 -9.84 -7.31 32.84
CA ALA A 146 -9.37 -8.49 33.53
C ALA A 146 -9.79 -8.50 35.01
N PHE A 147 -9.64 -9.66 35.67
CA PHE A 147 -10.02 -9.86 37.07
C PHE A 147 -8.98 -9.31 38.07
N ARG A 148 -7.76 -9.04 37.62
CA ARG A 148 -6.70 -8.40 38.42
C ARG A 148 -6.18 -7.13 37.74
N PRO A 149 -5.80 -6.10 38.49
CA PRO A 149 -5.24 -4.86 37.92
C PRO A 149 -4.00 -5.09 37.05
N ASP A 150 -3.06 -5.92 37.52
CA ASP A 150 -1.84 -6.20 36.78
C ASP A 150 -2.11 -7.00 35.50
N ASP A 151 -3.09 -7.91 35.52
CA ASP A 151 -3.48 -8.69 34.34
C ASP A 151 -4.14 -7.77 33.28
N ALA A 152 -4.98 -6.81 33.70
CA ALA A 152 -5.58 -5.82 32.79
C ALA A 152 -4.50 -4.95 32.14
N TYR A 153 -3.56 -4.44 32.93
CA TYR A 153 -2.42 -3.66 32.42
C TYR A 153 -1.54 -4.47 31.46
N ARG A 154 -1.21 -5.72 31.81
CA ARG A 154 -0.42 -6.62 30.94
C ARG A 154 -1.12 -6.93 29.63
N LEU A 155 -2.44 -7.15 29.66
CA LEU A 155 -3.24 -7.41 28.47
C LEU A 155 -3.27 -6.19 27.54
N THR A 156 -3.61 -5.01 28.06
CA THR A 156 -3.66 -3.77 27.26
C THR A 156 -2.29 -3.37 26.71
N SER A 157 -1.22 -3.47 27.50
CA SER A 157 0.14 -3.16 27.04
C SER A 157 0.63 -4.12 25.96
N THR A 158 0.32 -5.42 26.08
CA THR A 158 0.66 -6.40 25.05
C THR A 158 -0.13 -6.17 23.77
N LEU A 159 -1.42 -5.81 23.88
CA LEU A 159 -2.25 -5.46 22.73
C LEU A 159 -1.73 -4.22 22.00
N LEU A 160 -1.35 -3.17 22.73
CA LEU A 160 -0.74 -1.98 22.15
C LEU A 160 0.56 -2.33 21.40
N MET A 161 1.42 -3.17 22.00
CA MET A 161 2.64 -3.66 21.36
C MET A 161 2.34 -4.48 20.09
N LEU A 162 1.33 -5.34 20.10
CA LEU A 162 0.92 -6.12 18.91
C LEU A 162 0.37 -5.21 17.81
N GLY A 163 -0.39 -4.16 18.16
CA GLY A 163 -0.83 -3.15 17.21
C GLY A 163 0.34 -2.41 16.56
N GLU A 164 1.35 -2.02 17.34
CA GLU A 164 2.59 -1.42 16.83
C GLU A 164 3.37 -2.36 15.93
N GLN A 165 3.52 -3.62 16.33
CA GLN A 165 4.16 -4.64 15.51
C GLN A 165 3.43 -4.80 14.17
N ARG A 166 2.10 -4.79 14.19
CA ARG A 166 1.29 -4.90 12.97
C ARG A 166 1.49 -3.71 12.02
N VAL A 167 1.49 -2.49 12.56
CA VAL A 167 1.79 -1.28 11.76
C VAL A 167 3.20 -1.36 11.16
N ASN A 168 4.18 -1.81 11.95
CA ASN A 168 5.55 -1.96 11.48
C ASN A 168 5.68 -3.04 10.38
N GLU A 169 4.96 -4.15 10.49
CA GLU A 169 4.90 -5.17 9.44
C GLU A 169 4.30 -4.64 8.14
N ILE A 170 3.22 -3.87 8.22
CA ILE A 170 2.57 -3.24 7.06
C ILE A 170 3.56 -2.31 6.36
N ASN A 171 4.27 -1.46 7.12
CA ASN A 171 5.33 -0.60 6.57
C ASN A 171 6.42 -1.41 5.87
N ILE A 172 7.00 -2.40 6.57
CA ILE A 172 8.14 -3.16 6.03
C ILE A 172 7.73 -3.86 4.74
N ARG A 173 6.59 -4.55 4.72
CA ARG A 173 6.14 -5.30 3.52
C ARG A 173 5.77 -4.36 2.39
N GLY A 174 4.91 -3.37 2.64
CA GLY A 174 4.44 -2.45 1.60
C GLY A 174 5.59 -1.68 0.93
N PHE A 175 6.53 -1.17 1.74
CA PHE A 175 7.67 -0.44 1.19
C PHE A 175 8.73 -1.34 0.58
N ALA A 176 9.02 -2.51 1.16
CA ALA A 176 9.97 -3.45 0.58
C ALA A 176 9.50 -3.90 -0.81
N ASP A 177 8.22 -4.23 -0.98
CA ASP A 177 7.68 -4.68 -2.26
C ASP A 177 7.72 -3.57 -3.32
N ALA A 178 7.30 -2.35 -2.97
CA ALA A 178 7.33 -1.21 -3.87
C ALA A 178 8.77 -0.84 -4.31
N VAL A 179 9.70 -0.74 -3.37
CA VAL A 179 11.10 -0.43 -3.64
C VAL A 179 11.78 -1.57 -4.42
N ALA A 180 11.48 -2.83 -4.09
CA ALA A 180 12.02 -3.99 -4.79
C ALA A 180 11.53 -4.06 -6.23
N LEU A 181 10.26 -3.72 -6.49
CA LEU A 181 9.71 -3.66 -7.85
C LEU A 181 10.42 -2.61 -8.70
N SER A 182 10.51 -1.36 -8.20
CA SER A 182 11.21 -0.29 -8.92
C SER A 182 12.70 -0.60 -9.10
N ARG A 183 13.32 -1.28 -8.12
CA ARG A 183 14.72 -1.72 -8.25
C ARG A 183 14.89 -2.75 -9.37
N ARG A 184 14.00 -3.75 -9.47
CA ARG A 184 14.04 -4.72 -10.57
C ARG A 184 13.89 -4.06 -11.94
N GLN A 185 13.02 -3.06 -12.06
CA GLN A 185 12.84 -2.30 -13.29
C GLN A 185 14.10 -1.51 -13.67
N LEU A 186 14.77 -0.90 -12.69
CA LEU A 186 16.05 -0.22 -12.88
C LEU A 186 17.14 -1.19 -13.35
N ASP A 187 17.29 -2.31 -12.65
CA ASP A 187 18.29 -3.34 -12.99
C ASP A 187 18.04 -3.92 -14.40
N GLU A 188 16.77 -4.10 -14.80
CA GLU A 188 16.42 -4.54 -16.16
C GLU A 188 16.77 -3.50 -17.21
N ALA A 189 16.47 -2.22 -16.95
CA ALA A 189 16.80 -1.13 -17.85
C ALA A 189 18.33 -0.96 -18.01
N GLU A 190 19.09 -1.09 -16.92
CA GLU A 190 20.55 -1.06 -16.92
C GLU A 190 21.13 -2.19 -17.77
N ARG A 191 20.66 -3.43 -17.57
CA ARG A 191 21.10 -4.58 -18.37
C ARG A 191 20.78 -4.42 -19.84
N ALA A 192 19.58 -3.96 -20.18
CA ALA A 192 19.18 -3.74 -21.56
C ALA A 192 20.06 -2.67 -22.23
N LEU A 193 20.34 -1.56 -21.54
CA LEU A 193 21.21 -0.50 -22.03
C LEU A 193 22.65 -1.01 -22.26
N GLY A 194 23.19 -1.77 -21.30
CA GLY A 194 24.52 -2.39 -21.42
C GLY A 194 24.62 -3.40 -22.58
N GLN A 195 23.56 -4.17 -22.84
CA GLN A 195 23.50 -5.09 -23.98
C GLN A 195 23.57 -4.34 -25.31
N VAL A 196 22.83 -3.24 -25.47
CA VAL A 196 22.87 -2.44 -26.71
C VAL A 196 24.21 -1.73 -26.88
N GLN A 197 24.82 -1.22 -25.82
CA GLN A 197 26.18 -0.67 -25.89
C GLN A 197 27.21 -1.72 -26.35
N THR A 198 27.06 -2.97 -25.88
CA THR A 198 27.91 -4.08 -26.30
C THR A 198 27.67 -4.44 -27.77
N GLN A 199 26.41 -4.49 -28.21
CA GLN A 199 26.05 -4.73 -29.61
C GLN A 199 26.61 -3.64 -30.53
N MET A 200 26.53 -2.37 -30.12
CA MET A 200 27.09 -1.24 -30.86
C MET A 200 28.62 -1.31 -30.95
N THR A 201 29.28 -1.69 -29.86
CA THR A 201 30.74 -1.91 -29.85
C THR A 201 31.13 -3.04 -30.79
N ARG A 202 30.40 -4.17 -30.77
CA ARG A 202 30.61 -5.30 -31.68
C ARG A 202 30.38 -4.91 -33.14
N PHE A 203 29.35 -4.10 -33.41
CA PHE A 203 29.05 -3.59 -34.74
C PHE A 203 30.19 -2.73 -35.30
N ARG A 204 30.72 -1.79 -34.49
CA ARG A 204 31.89 -0.97 -34.85
C ARG A 204 33.13 -1.83 -35.09
N GLN A 205 33.33 -2.88 -34.30
CA GLN A 205 34.45 -3.83 -34.48
C GLN A 205 34.31 -4.66 -35.76
N SER A 206 33.11 -5.16 -36.09
CA SER A 206 32.88 -5.97 -37.29
C SER A 206 33.05 -5.17 -38.57
N GLU A 207 32.56 -3.93 -38.58
CA GLU A 207 32.71 -3.00 -39.73
C GLU A 207 34.10 -2.35 -39.78
N ARG A 208 34.93 -2.52 -38.73
CA ARG A 208 36.22 -1.82 -38.54
C ARG A 208 36.11 -0.29 -38.67
N ASP A 209 34.96 0.24 -38.27
CA ASP A 209 34.65 1.66 -38.36
C ASP A 209 34.19 2.17 -36.99
N VAL A 210 34.86 3.22 -36.52
CA VAL A 210 34.60 3.84 -35.22
C VAL A 210 33.34 4.72 -35.28
N ASP A 211 33.05 5.31 -36.44
CA ASP A 211 31.88 6.15 -36.67
C ASP A 211 31.26 5.89 -38.06
N PRO A 212 30.42 4.84 -38.18
CA PRO A 212 29.75 4.49 -39.44
C PRO A 212 28.90 5.63 -40.03
N ALA A 213 28.35 6.51 -39.18
CA ALA A 213 27.56 7.65 -39.63
C ALA A 213 28.44 8.72 -40.27
N GLY A 214 29.55 9.08 -39.62
CA GLY A 214 30.54 10.01 -40.17
C GLY A 214 31.16 9.50 -41.46
N THR A 215 31.53 8.21 -41.52
CA THR A 215 32.09 7.58 -42.73
C THR A 215 31.09 7.59 -43.89
N ALA A 216 29.82 7.26 -43.64
CA ALA A 216 28.78 7.33 -44.66
C ALA A 216 28.59 8.76 -45.19
N GLN A 217 28.58 9.75 -44.30
CA GLN A 217 28.43 11.16 -44.68
C GLN A 217 29.62 11.65 -45.51
N ALA A 218 30.85 11.28 -45.14
CA ALA A 218 32.06 11.59 -45.90
C ALA A 218 32.05 10.95 -47.30
N GLN A 219 31.59 9.70 -47.40
CA GLN A 219 31.48 8.98 -48.67
C GLN A 219 30.42 9.61 -49.60
N ILE A 220 29.25 9.99 -49.07
CA ILE A 220 28.22 10.72 -49.81
C ILE A 220 28.76 12.06 -50.33
N ALA A 221 29.51 12.79 -49.49
CA ALA A 221 30.15 14.06 -49.89
C ALA A 221 31.18 13.86 -51.02
N LEU A 222 31.97 12.78 -50.97
CA LEU A 222 32.94 12.45 -52.01
C LEU A 222 32.25 12.11 -53.34
N VAL A 223 31.19 11.30 -53.32
CA VAL A 223 30.41 10.99 -54.53
C VAL A 223 29.76 12.25 -55.10
N SER A 224 29.21 13.12 -54.25
CA SER A 224 28.66 14.40 -54.68
C SER A 224 29.73 15.27 -55.37
N ARG A 225 30.93 15.38 -54.79
CA ARG A 225 32.05 16.12 -55.38
C ARG A 225 32.50 15.54 -56.73
N LEU A 226 32.70 14.21 -56.82
CA LEU A 226 33.07 13.55 -58.07
C LEU A 226 32.00 13.74 -59.16
N SER A 227 30.72 13.73 -58.77
CA SER A 227 29.62 13.97 -59.71
C SER A 227 29.61 15.41 -60.25
N GLN A 228 29.97 16.39 -59.41
CA GLN A 228 30.13 17.80 -59.82
C GLN A 228 31.33 17.96 -60.76
N GLU A 229 32.49 17.39 -60.42
CA GLU A 229 33.71 17.44 -61.25
C GLU A 229 33.47 16.78 -62.63
N LEU A 230 32.76 15.65 -62.65
CA LEU A 230 32.39 14.96 -63.89
C LEU A 230 31.41 15.79 -64.73
N SER A 231 30.43 16.44 -64.10
CA SER A 231 29.48 17.32 -64.80
C SER A 231 30.17 18.53 -65.41
N ALA A 232 31.11 19.14 -64.68
CA ALA A 232 31.93 20.25 -65.17
C ALA A 232 32.81 19.81 -66.35
N ALA A 233 33.50 18.65 -66.24
CA ALA A 233 34.33 18.12 -67.32
C ALA A 233 33.51 17.81 -68.58
N ARG A 234 32.29 17.26 -68.45
CA ARG A 234 31.38 17.02 -69.57
C ARG A 234 30.93 18.32 -70.24
N ALA A 235 30.59 19.35 -69.45
CA ALA A 235 30.24 20.66 -70.00
C ALA A 235 31.42 21.32 -70.75
N GLN A 236 32.64 21.17 -70.21
CA GLN A 236 33.85 21.68 -70.84
C GLN A 236 34.18 20.93 -72.14
N LEU A 237 33.95 19.62 -72.20
CA LEU A 237 34.07 18.85 -73.42
C LEU A 237 33.04 19.31 -74.48
N ALA A 238 31.77 19.49 -74.11
CA ALA A 238 30.72 19.92 -75.03
C ALA A 238 31.02 21.29 -75.65
N THR A 239 31.49 22.24 -74.83
CA THR A 239 31.88 23.58 -75.31
C THR A 239 33.12 23.54 -76.21
N THR A 240 34.14 22.76 -75.85
CA THR A 240 35.37 22.62 -76.65
C THR A 240 35.07 21.95 -78.00
N GLN A 241 34.20 20.93 -78.03
CA GLN A 241 33.78 20.28 -79.27
C GLN A 241 32.99 21.22 -80.19
N ALA A 242 32.14 22.08 -79.62
CA ALA A 242 31.38 23.06 -80.38
C ALA A 242 32.27 24.16 -81.00
N LEU A 243 33.41 24.48 -80.37
CA LEU A 243 34.31 25.56 -80.79
C LEU A 243 35.45 25.10 -81.73
N ILE A 244 36.04 23.93 -81.49
CA ILE A 244 37.35 23.53 -82.08
C ILE A 244 37.22 22.28 -82.98
N GLY A 245 36.08 21.57 -82.97
CA GLY A 245 35.87 20.36 -83.76
C GLY A 245 36.49 19.10 -83.13
N GLY A 246 35.99 17.92 -83.53
CA GLY A 246 36.15 16.65 -82.80
C GLY A 246 37.54 15.99 -82.79
N ALA A 247 38.54 16.53 -83.49
CA ALA A 247 39.85 15.88 -83.69
C ALA A 247 41.03 16.61 -83.02
N SER A 248 40.78 17.46 -82.00
CA SER A 248 41.84 18.18 -81.30
C SER A 248 42.42 17.37 -80.11
N PRO A 249 43.73 17.48 -79.81
CA PRO A 249 44.34 16.82 -78.65
C PRO A 249 43.70 17.19 -77.31
N GLN A 250 43.09 18.39 -77.22
CA GLN A 250 42.37 18.85 -76.04
C GLN A 250 41.06 18.07 -75.82
N VAL A 251 40.36 17.67 -76.89
CA VAL A 251 39.15 16.84 -76.79
C VAL A 251 39.51 15.44 -76.29
N GLU A 252 40.59 14.83 -76.79
CA GLU A 252 41.06 13.53 -76.30
C GLU A 252 41.45 13.57 -74.81
N ALA A 253 42.14 14.61 -74.36
CA ALA A 253 42.51 14.78 -72.96
C ALA A 253 41.28 14.88 -72.04
N LEU A 254 40.27 15.68 -72.42
CA LEU A 254 39.02 15.79 -71.68
C LEU A 254 38.23 14.47 -71.67
N GLN A 255 38.22 13.72 -72.77
CA GLN A 255 37.59 12.39 -72.81
C GLN A 255 38.29 11.40 -71.88
N GLN A 256 39.63 11.42 -71.79
CA GLN A 256 40.36 10.58 -70.84
C GLN A 256 40.05 10.98 -69.39
N GLN A 257 39.95 12.27 -69.10
CA GLN A 257 39.59 12.78 -67.79
C GLN A 257 38.17 12.35 -67.38
N ILE A 258 37.18 12.49 -68.27
CA ILE A 258 35.81 12.03 -68.02
C ILE A 258 35.78 10.52 -67.78
N ARG A 259 36.47 9.71 -68.60
CA ARG A 259 36.58 8.26 -68.38
C ARG A 259 37.24 7.90 -67.04
N SER A 260 38.18 8.72 -66.55
CA SER A 260 38.78 8.51 -65.23
C SER A 260 37.80 8.83 -64.10
N LEU A 261 37.07 9.95 -64.20
CA LEU A 261 36.06 10.37 -63.23
C LEU A 261 34.87 9.41 -63.20
N GLU A 262 34.42 8.90 -64.35
CA GLU A 262 33.37 7.89 -64.46
C GLU A 262 33.77 6.59 -63.75
N ARG A 263 35.00 6.12 -63.96
CA ARG A 263 35.54 4.93 -63.27
C ARG A 263 35.63 5.14 -61.77
N GLN A 264 36.10 6.31 -61.32
CA GLN A 264 36.17 6.65 -59.90
C GLN A 264 34.78 6.75 -59.27
N LEU A 265 33.83 7.43 -59.93
CA LEU A 265 32.45 7.56 -59.47
C LEU A 265 31.76 6.20 -59.39
N ALA A 266 31.93 5.33 -60.39
CA ALA A 266 31.39 3.97 -60.37
C ALA A 266 31.98 3.13 -59.23
N ALA A 267 33.29 3.23 -58.98
CA ALA A 267 33.94 2.54 -57.87
C ALA A 267 33.43 3.02 -56.50
N GLN A 268 33.25 4.34 -56.32
CA GLN A 268 32.74 4.89 -55.06
C GLN A 268 31.24 4.61 -54.87
N ASN A 269 30.43 4.64 -55.93
CA ASN A 269 29.01 4.24 -55.89
C ASN A 269 28.86 2.76 -55.56
N GLY A 270 29.72 1.90 -56.11
CA GLY A 270 29.75 0.47 -55.76
C GLY A 270 29.98 0.22 -54.27
N ARG A 271 30.79 1.04 -53.60
CA ARG A 271 31.00 0.97 -52.14
C ARG A 271 29.79 1.46 -51.33
N LEU A 272 29.01 2.38 -51.89
CA LEU A 272 27.78 2.91 -51.27
C LEU A 272 26.59 1.95 -51.40
N THR A 273 26.39 1.34 -52.58
CA THR A 273 25.15 0.61 -52.91
C THR A 273 25.33 -0.84 -53.35
N GLY A 274 26.56 -1.31 -53.57
CA GLY A 274 26.86 -2.67 -54.06
C GLY A 274 26.86 -3.77 -53.00
N GLY A 275 25.70 -4.39 -52.73
CA GLY A 275 25.58 -5.68 -52.03
C GLY A 275 25.49 -5.65 -50.49
N SER A 276 25.71 -6.82 -49.86
CA SER A 276 25.48 -7.08 -48.44
C SER A 276 26.52 -6.50 -47.47
N SER A 277 27.65 -6.00 -47.97
CA SER A 277 28.74 -5.34 -47.23
C SER A 277 28.84 -3.87 -47.62
N THR A 278 27.70 -3.18 -47.74
CA THR A 278 27.64 -1.77 -48.16
C THR A 278 27.58 -0.83 -46.98
N ILE A 279 28.14 0.36 -47.17
CA ILE A 279 28.04 1.47 -46.22
C ILE A 279 26.57 1.79 -45.91
N ALA A 280 25.66 1.66 -46.88
CA ALA A 280 24.22 1.87 -46.67
C ALA A 280 23.58 0.81 -45.75
N ALA A 281 23.90 -0.47 -45.92
CA ALA A 281 23.40 -1.54 -45.05
C ALA A 281 23.95 -1.41 -43.62
N GLY A 282 25.23 -1.05 -43.50
CA GLY A 282 25.88 -0.80 -42.21
C GLY A 282 25.27 0.41 -41.48
N LEU A 283 25.01 1.50 -42.21
CA LEU A 283 24.37 2.70 -41.65
C LEU A 283 22.97 2.42 -41.10
N GLY A 284 22.16 1.62 -41.82
CA GLY A 284 20.82 1.24 -41.35
C GLY A 284 20.85 0.38 -40.08
N GLY A 285 21.82 -0.53 -39.97
CA GLY A 285 22.05 -1.33 -38.75
C GLY A 285 22.52 -0.47 -37.57
N TYR A 286 23.45 0.45 -37.82
CA TYR A 286 23.97 1.37 -36.81
C TYR A 286 22.89 2.32 -36.29
N GLU A 287 22.10 2.94 -37.17
CA GLU A 287 21.06 3.89 -36.78
C GLU A 287 19.97 3.22 -35.95
N ARG A 288 19.64 1.96 -36.28
CA ARG A 288 18.73 1.15 -35.44
C ARG A 288 19.28 0.94 -34.04
N LEU A 289 20.55 0.54 -33.90
CA LEU A 289 21.19 0.36 -32.59
C LEU A 289 21.30 1.68 -31.81
N ARG A 290 21.54 2.80 -32.50
CA ARG A 290 21.59 4.13 -31.91
C ARG A 290 20.24 4.58 -31.36
N ILE A 291 19.17 4.47 -32.15
CA ILE A 291 17.80 4.77 -31.70
C ILE A 291 17.42 3.88 -30.52
N GLN A 292 17.78 2.60 -30.58
CA GLN A 292 17.53 1.66 -29.49
C GLN A 292 18.29 2.05 -28.22
N GLN A 293 19.55 2.49 -28.34
CA GLN A 293 20.33 3.01 -27.21
C GLN A 293 19.66 4.24 -26.59
N GLU A 294 19.21 5.20 -27.40
CA GLU A 294 18.54 6.41 -26.90
C GLU A 294 17.24 6.07 -26.17
N LEU A 295 16.42 5.17 -26.73
CA LEU A 295 15.18 4.74 -26.11
C LEU A 295 15.43 4.01 -24.78
N LEU A 296 16.45 3.14 -24.72
CA LEU A 296 16.83 2.45 -23.49
C LEU A 296 17.45 3.41 -22.46
N ALA A 297 18.19 4.43 -22.88
CA ALA A 297 18.70 5.47 -21.99
C ALA A 297 17.56 6.26 -21.34
N LYS A 298 16.55 6.66 -22.13
CA LYS A 298 15.32 7.30 -21.59
C LYS A 298 14.55 6.37 -20.64
N ARG A 299 14.49 5.07 -20.95
CA ARG A 299 13.87 4.07 -20.06
C ARG A 299 14.66 3.94 -18.74
N TYR A 300 15.98 3.91 -18.79
CA TYR A 300 16.84 3.88 -17.61
C TYR A 300 16.65 5.13 -16.75
N GLU A 301 16.61 6.32 -17.37
CA GLU A 301 16.36 7.58 -16.68
C GLU A 301 15.00 7.56 -15.96
N ALA A 302 13.92 7.17 -16.67
CA ALA A 302 12.59 7.03 -16.08
C ALA A 302 12.55 5.99 -14.94
N ALA A 303 13.23 4.85 -15.09
CA ALA A 303 13.30 3.83 -14.06
C ALA A 303 14.10 4.30 -12.82
N SER A 304 15.17 5.06 -13.02
CA SER A 304 15.98 5.64 -11.94
C SER A 304 15.18 6.67 -11.13
N ALA A 305 14.46 7.57 -11.82
CA ALA A 305 13.57 8.54 -11.18
C ALA A 305 12.42 7.83 -10.43
N SER A 306 11.85 6.78 -11.00
CA SER A 306 10.83 5.95 -10.33
C SER A 306 11.36 5.25 -9.08
N TYR A 307 12.59 4.72 -9.11
CA TYR A 307 13.24 4.11 -7.96
C TYR A 307 13.52 5.12 -6.85
N GLU A 308 14.03 6.30 -7.18
CA GLU A 308 14.23 7.38 -6.22
C GLU A 308 12.91 7.86 -5.61
N ALA A 309 11.87 8.05 -6.43
CA ALA A 309 10.54 8.41 -5.97
C ALA A 309 9.95 7.35 -5.04
N ALA A 310 10.07 6.06 -5.38
CA ALA A 310 9.62 4.94 -4.54
C ALA A 310 10.35 4.93 -3.19
N ARG A 311 11.67 5.16 -3.18
CA ARG A 311 12.47 5.26 -1.95
C ARG A 311 12.07 6.46 -1.09
N GLN A 312 11.84 7.63 -1.70
CA GLN A 312 11.37 8.82 -0.98
C GLN A 312 9.95 8.63 -0.41
N ASN A 313 9.05 8.02 -1.20
CA ASN A 313 7.70 7.73 -0.77
C ASN A 313 7.68 6.71 0.38
N ALA A 314 8.53 5.69 0.35
CA ALA A 314 8.68 4.74 1.46
C ALA A 314 9.03 5.42 2.78
N VAL A 315 9.92 6.41 2.75
CA VAL A 315 10.28 7.20 3.94
C VAL A 315 9.11 8.11 4.37
N ARG A 316 8.44 8.77 3.43
CA ARG A 316 7.35 9.73 3.72
C ARG A 316 6.07 9.07 4.21
N GLN A 317 5.72 7.91 3.66
CA GLN A 317 4.46 7.23 3.96
C GLN A 317 4.55 6.33 5.19
N GLN A 318 5.69 6.29 5.87
CA GLN A 318 5.89 5.46 7.05
C GLN A 318 4.80 5.74 8.11
N LEU A 319 4.00 4.71 8.38
CA LEU A 319 2.98 4.71 9.42
C LEU A 319 3.67 4.59 10.78
N TYR A 320 3.22 5.35 11.76
CA TYR A 320 3.68 5.22 13.14
C TYR A 320 2.49 5.30 14.08
N VAL A 321 2.61 4.60 15.21
CA VAL A 321 1.65 4.65 16.30
C VAL A 321 2.10 5.73 17.27
N ALA A 322 1.36 6.83 17.34
CA ALA A 322 1.50 7.83 18.37
C ALA A 322 0.64 7.43 19.58
N ARG A 323 1.30 7.11 20.70
CA ARG A 323 0.61 6.84 21.97
C ARG A 323 0.17 8.17 22.60
N ILE A 324 -1.13 8.38 22.69
CA ILE A 324 -1.73 9.57 23.32
C ILE A 324 -1.89 9.31 24.82
N VAL A 325 -2.30 8.10 25.17
CA VAL A 325 -2.46 7.66 26.55
C VAL A 325 -1.88 6.26 26.69
N GLU A 326 -0.94 6.12 27.63
CA GLU A 326 -0.35 4.82 27.96
C GLU A 326 -1.32 3.97 28.79
N PRO A 327 -1.24 2.62 28.67
CA PRO A 327 -2.00 1.73 29.54
C PRO A 327 -1.76 2.06 31.01
N ASN A 328 -2.82 2.22 31.79
CA ASN A 328 -2.70 2.48 33.23
C ASN A 328 -2.98 1.22 34.06
N ARG A 329 -2.47 1.18 35.30
CA ARG A 329 -2.86 0.15 36.27
C ARG A 329 -4.16 0.58 36.97
N PRO A 330 -5.28 -0.12 36.77
CA PRO A 330 -6.55 0.30 37.34
C PRO A 330 -6.59 0.13 38.86
N VAL A 331 -6.92 1.22 39.56
CA VAL A 331 -7.02 1.24 41.03
C VAL A 331 -8.41 0.81 41.52
N LYS A 332 -9.46 1.04 40.74
CA LYS A 332 -10.85 0.73 41.09
C LYS A 332 -11.49 -0.23 40.10
N SER A 333 -12.27 -1.17 40.62
CA SER A 333 -13.12 -2.04 39.80
C SER A 333 -14.24 -1.21 39.16
N LEU A 334 -14.26 -1.17 37.83
CA LEU A 334 -15.28 -0.44 37.06
C LEU A 334 -16.50 -1.32 36.75
N TYR A 335 -16.32 -2.64 36.76
CA TYR A 335 -17.36 -3.61 36.46
C TYR A 335 -17.49 -4.67 37.57
N PRO A 336 -18.70 -5.24 37.76
CA PRO A 336 -19.97 -4.81 37.17
C PRO A 336 -20.48 -3.48 37.78
N LYS A 337 -21.28 -2.71 37.03
CA LYS A 337 -21.95 -1.49 37.53
C LYS A 337 -23.12 -1.86 38.47
N ARG A 338 -22.80 -2.48 39.62
CA ARG A 338 -23.75 -3.15 40.53
C ARG A 338 -25.01 -2.34 40.82
N ALA A 339 -24.86 -1.05 41.16
CA ALA A 339 -25.99 -0.17 41.47
C ALA A 339 -26.89 0.10 40.26
N LEU A 340 -26.30 0.40 39.09
CA LEU A 340 -27.06 0.65 37.86
C LEU A 340 -27.77 -0.61 37.39
N THR A 341 -27.09 -1.76 37.38
CA THR A 341 -27.69 -3.04 36.96
C THR A 341 -28.85 -3.45 37.87
N LEU A 342 -28.74 -3.21 39.18
CA LEU A 342 -29.85 -3.46 40.10
C LEU A 342 -31.02 -2.52 39.87
N LEU A 343 -30.76 -1.23 39.67
CA LEU A 343 -31.80 -0.25 39.40
C LEU A 343 -32.55 -0.56 38.10
N THR A 344 -31.85 -0.92 37.03
CA THR A 344 -32.48 -1.22 35.74
C THR A 344 -33.33 -2.48 35.82
N VAL A 345 -32.84 -3.55 36.46
CA VAL A 345 -33.62 -4.78 36.63
C VAL A 345 -34.82 -4.53 37.56
N PHE A 346 -34.66 -3.76 38.63
CA PHE A 346 -35.76 -3.37 39.51
C PHE A 346 -36.85 -2.58 38.77
N CYS A 347 -36.48 -1.54 38.00
CA CYS A 347 -37.43 -0.80 37.17
C CYS A 347 -38.09 -1.68 36.10
N GLY A 348 -37.33 -2.55 35.43
CA GLY A 348 -37.88 -3.47 34.43
C GLY A 348 -38.92 -4.41 35.02
N LEU A 349 -38.62 -5.01 36.19
CA LEU A 349 -39.56 -5.87 36.90
C LEU A 349 -40.78 -5.11 37.41
N LEU A 350 -40.63 -3.83 37.82
CA LEU A 350 -41.77 -2.97 38.16
C LEU A 350 -42.70 -2.76 36.97
N VAL A 351 -42.17 -2.51 35.78
CA VAL A 351 -42.97 -2.33 34.55
C VAL A 351 -43.70 -3.62 34.20
N VAL A 352 -43.00 -4.77 34.21
CA VAL A 352 -43.62 -6.08 33.95
C VAL A 352 -44.73 -6.38 34.94
N TYR A 353 -44.50 -6.08 36.22
CA TYR A 353 -45.53 -6.24 37.25
C TYR A 353 -46.73 -5.31 37.02
N ALA A 354 -46.50 -4.05 36.65
CA ALA A 354 -47.56 -3.09 36.37
C ALA A 354 -48.44 -3.55 35.19
N ILE A 355 -47.82 -4.06 34.12
CA ILE A 355 -48.54 -4.62 32.96
C ILE A 355 -49.35 -5.86 33.38
N GLY A 356 -48.73 -6.81 34.09
CA GLY A 356 -49.42 -8.01 34.56
C GLY A 356 -50.59 -7.70 35.50
N TRP A 357 -50.44 -6.69 36.36
CA TRP A 357 -51.51 -6.21 37.22
C TRP A 357 -52.65 -5.56 36.43
N LEU A 358 -52.34 -4.75 35.41
CA LEU A 358 -53.33 -4.11 34.54
C LEU A 358 -54.13 -5.14 33.75
N ILE A 359 -53.46 -6.16 33.20
CA ILE A 359 -54.14 -7.29 32.53
C ILE A 359 -55.06 -8.03 33.50
N ALA A 360 -54.58 -8.35 34.70
CA ALA A 360 -55.39 -9.03 35.71
C ALA A 360 -56.59 -8.19 36.19
N ALA A 361 -56.43 -6.87 36.27
CA ALA A 361 -57.52 -5.94 36.58
C ALA A 361 -58.56 -5.90 35.45
N GLY A 362 -58.12 -5.78 34.18
CA GLY A 362 -59.01 -5.78 33.02
C GLY A 362 -59.79 -7.08 32.86
N VAL A 363 -59.16 -8.24 33.09
CA VAL A 363 -59.86 -9.54 33.07
C VAL A 363 -60.89 -9.64 34.20
N ARG A 364 -60.60 -9.11 35.39
CA ARG A 364 -61.59 -9.08 36.50
C ARG A 364 -62.77 -8.17 36.22
N GLU A 365 -62.56 -7.10 35.47
CA GLU A 365 -63.61 -6.14 35.13
C GLU A 365 -64.47 -6.60 33.94
N HIS A 366 -63.99 -7.53 33.11
CA HIS A 366 -64.79 -8.19 32.08
C HIS A 366 -65.44 -9.52 32.53
N ALA A 367 -64.98 -10.08 33.65
CA ALA A 367 -65.52 -11.31 34.24
C ALA A 367 -66.55 -11.07 35.36
N ALA A 368 -66.73 -9.81 35.78
CA ALA A 368 -67.80 -9.35 36.66
C ALA A 368 -68.91 -8.72 35.78
#